data_AF-A0A0D2M2P3-F1
#
_entry.id   AF-A0A0D2M2P3-F1
#
_cell.length_a   1.000
_cell.length_b   1.000
_cell.length_c   1.000
_cell.angle_alpha   90.00
_cell.angle_beta   90.00
_cell.angle_gamma   90.00
#
_symmetry.space_group_name_H-M   'P 1'
#
loop_
_entity.id
_entity.type
_entity.pdbx_description
1 polymer ?
#
loop_
_entity_poly.entity_id
_entity_poly.type
_entity_poly.pdbx_seq_one_letter_code
_entity_poly.pdbx_strand_id
1 'polypeptide(L)'
;VLRFVLSPEAKDLRPLLVSWLSTGADLLLRDRARKALALAPSLAPRLPLLGALPLPPAPPVFVPGLGLIGLQAAVDLLAPPLDAEEGVYLQSLIELAGGVLGVPAAQLDAPDASLLFGLFANPGDQTRELAAALQAVAGDAESGAAAAAVAADVADAVAGALAARAGVPVDTLFPLRAPVLARVRAQLPTPAQSPAGSMMSFEEAADGNVESGADARPAAAAAAAAAAAGAGQRPQGREQQGEAKGQPRQVAMRELSVTSSMEETEVVEVPARR
;
A
#
# COMPACT_ATOMS: atom_id res chain seq x y z
N VAL A 1 -1.85 14.14 17.37
CA VAL A 1 -1.24 12.79 17.31
C VAL A 1 -0.01 12.77 16.40
N LEU A 2 -0.12 13.11 15.12
CA LEU A 2 1.04 13.17 14.19
C LEU A 2 2.19 14.05 14.70
N ARG A 3 1.89 15.26 15.20
CA ARG A 3 2.87 16.12 15.87
C ARG A 3 3.59 15.43 17.04
N PHE A 4 2.86 14.65 17.84
CA PHE A 4 3.46 13.88 18.92
C PHE A 4 4.34 12.76 18.38
N VAL A 5 3.91 11.99 17.38
CA VAL A 5 4.70 10.87 16.82
C VAL A 5 5.99 11.34 16.12
N LEU A 6 5.95 12.53 15.53
CA LEU A 6 7.12 13.14 14.85
C LEU A 6 8.08 13.84 15.83
N SER A 7 7.63 14.10 17.06
CA SER A 7 8.48 14.65 18.12
C SER A 7 9.69 13.74 18.41
N PRO A 8 10.78 14.30 18.98
CA PRO A 8 11.91 13.51 19.44
C PRO A 8 11.52 12.54 20.56
N GLU A 9 10.54 12.88 21.42
CA GLU A 9 10.11 12.04 22.53
C GLU A 9 9.40 10.76 22.10
N ALA A 10 8.74 10.77 20.93
CA ALA A 10 7.98 9.62 20.43
C ALA A 10 8.72 8.80 19.37
N LYS A 11 10.06 8.85 19.34
CA LYS A 11 10.88 8.13 18.36
C LYS A 11 10.53 6.64 18.26
N ASP A 12 10.18 6.02 19.38
CA ASP A 12 9.84 4.60 19.46
C ASP A 12 8.51 4.24 18.80
N LEU A 13 7.64 5.23 18.55
CA LEU A 13 6.37 5.05 17.84
C LEU A 13 6.50 5.19 16.32
N ARG A 14 7.63 5.69 15.82
CA ARG A 14 7.84 5.89 14.37
C ARG A 14 7.77 4.59 13.56
N PRO A 15 8.32 3.45 14.01
CA PRO A 15 8.17 2.19 13.28
C PRO A 15 6.70 1.78 13.09
N LEU A 16 5.83 2.05 14.08
CA LEU A 16 4.40 1.79 13.96
C LEU A 16 3.75 2.71 12.92
N LEU A 17 4.13 4.00 12.90
CA LEU A 17 3.65 4.93 11.88
C LEU A 17 4.10 4.51 10.48
N VAL A 18 5.36 4.12 10.31
CA VAL A 18 5.89 3.62 9.03
C VAL A 18 5.10 2.40 8.58
N SER A 19 4.90 1.41 9.45
CA SER A 19 4.12 0.20 9.14
C SER A 19 2.70 0.52 8.70
N TRP A 20 2.01 1.42 9.41
CA TRP A 20 0.65 1.82 9.08
C TRP A 20 0.57 2.55 7.73
N LEU A 21 1.47 3.53 7.51
CA LEU A 21 1.54 4.29 6.26
C LEU A 21 1.95 3.43 5.08
N SER A 22 2.93 2.53 5.23
CA SER A 22 3.37 1.63 4.16
C SER A 22 2.29 0.64 3.78
N THR A 23 1.55 0.12 4.78
CA THR A 23 0.40 -0.77 4.51
C THR A 23 -0.71 -0.02 3.76
N GLY A 24 -1.09 1.17 4.22
CA GLY A 24 -2.08 1.99 3.52
C GLY A 24 -1.66 2.34 2.09
N ALA A 25 -0.39 2.72 1.90
CA ALA A 25 0.17 3.03 0.58
C ALA A 25 0.18 1.81 -0.35
N ASP A 26 0.51 0.62 0.17
CA ASP A 26 0.49 -0.63 -0.58
C ASP A 26 -0.91 -0.99 -1.10
N LEU A 27 -1.91 -0.91 -0.22
CA LEU A 27 -3.31 -1.19 -0.57
C LEU A 27 -3.82 -0.19 -1.60
N LEU A 28 -3.49 1.09 -1.43
CA LEU A 28 -3.84 2.13 -2.38
C LEU A 28 -3.17 1.88 -3.75
N LEU A 29 -1.90 1.51 -3.78
CA LEU A 29 -1.20 1.19 -5.02
C LEU A 29 -1.89 0.00 -5.74
N ARG A 30 -2.26 -1.04 -4.99
CA ARG A 30 -2.96 -2.22 -5.52
C ARG A 30 -4.30 -1.86 -6.15
N ASP A 31 -5.14 -1.14 -5.41
CA ASP A 31 -6.43 -0.66 -5.89
C ASP A 31 -6.28 0.18 -7.16
N ARG A 32 -5.37 1.14 -7.14
CA ARG A 32 -5.18 2.09 -8.23
C ARG A 32 -4.63 1.42 -9.49
N ALA A 33 -3.69 0.49 -9.35
CA ALA A 33 -3.16 -0.28 -10.48
C ALA A 33 -4.26 -1.09 -11.16
N ARG A 34 -5.17 -1.70 -10.39
CA ARG A 34 -6.29 -2.48 -10.93
C ARG A 34 -7.36 -1.60 -11.56
N LYS A 35 -7.72 -0.49 -10.92
CA LYS A 35 -8.62 0.50 -11.51
C LYS A 35 -8.05 1.05 -12.82
N ALA A 36 -6.77 1.39 -12.87
CA ALA A 36 -6.10 1.85 -14.09
C ALA A 36 -6.14 0.80 -15.21
N LEU A 37 -5.91 -0.47 -14.88
CA LEU A 37 -6.01 -1.57 -15.83
C LEU A 37 -7.44 -1.76 -16.35
N ALA A 38 -8.45 -1.65 -15.48
CA ALA A 38 -9.86 -1.71 -15.86
C ALA A 38 -10.28 -0.52 -16.74
N LEU A 39 -9.63 0.63 -16.60
CA LEU A 39 -9.85 1.82 -17.42
C LEU A 39 -9.11 1.78 -18.76
N ALA A 40 -8.12 0.90 -18.95
CA ALA A 40 -7.34 0.83 -20.19
C ALA A 40 -8.19 0.70 -21.49
N PRO A 41 -9.30 -0.08 -21.52
CA PRO A 41 -10.17 -0.13 -22.69
C PRO A 41 -10.88 1.19 -23.00
N SER A 42 -11.07 2.08 -22.02
CA SER A 42 -11.70 3.39 -22.22
C SER A 42 -10.80 4.37 -22.97
N LEU A 43 -9.49 4.10 -23.02
CA LEU A 43 -8.50 4.86 -23.77
C LEU A 43 -8.43 4.47 -25.24
N ALA A 44 -9.31 3.55 -25.70
CA ALA A 44 -9.43 3.22 -27.11
C ALA A 44 -9.71 4.48 -27.94
N PRO A 45 -8.95 4.74 -29.02
CA PRO A 45 -9.29 5.81 -29.94
C PRO A 45 -10.68 5.54 -30.52
N ARG A 46 -11.64 6.38 -30.15
CA ARG A 46 -13.00 6.33 -30.71
C ARG A 46 -12.99 7.16 -31.97
N LEU A 47 -13.26 6.53 -33.11
CA LEU A 47 -13.51 7.27 -34.34
C LEU A 47 -14.95 7.79 -34.30
N PRO A 48 -15.18 9.10 -34.47
CA PRO A 48 -16.54 9.60 -34.67
C PRO A 48 -17.12 8.89 -35.90
N LEU A 49 -18.29 8.26 -35.75
CA LEU A 49 -19.08 7.51 -36.76
C LEU A 49 -18.76 6.02 -36.96
N LEU A 50 -17.58 5.50 -36.61
CA LEU A 50 -17.21 4.08 -36.86
C LEU A 50 -17.26 3.18 -35.61
N GLY A 51 -17.62 3.75 -34.46
CA GLY A 51 -17.66 3.02 -33.20
C GLY A 51 -16.27 2.79 -32.59
N ALA A 52 -16.20 1.95 -31.56
CA ALA A 52 -14.93 1.59 -30.94
C ALA A 52 -14.19 0.59 -31.83
N LEU A 53 -12.96 0.93 -32.24
CA LEU A 53 -12.08 -0.02 -32.91
C LEU A 53 -11.68 -1.13 -31.93
N PRO A 54 -11.47 -2.38 -32.40
CA PRO A 54 -10.91 -3.43 -31.57
C PRO A 54 -9.56 -2.97 -31.03
N LEU A 55 -9.43 -2.96 -29.71
CA LEU A 55 -8.21 -2.51 -29.06
C LEU A 55 -7.09 -3.50 -29.42
N PRO A 56 -5.94 -3.03 -29.94
CA PRO A 56 -4.79 -3.92 -30.06
C PRO A 56 -4.42 -4.45 -28.66
N PRO A 57 -3.86 -5.67 -28.57
CA PRO A 57 -3.36 -6.19 -27.31
C PRO A 57 -2.36 -5.19 -26.71
N ALA A 58 -2.45 -4.96 -25.40
CA ALA A 58 -1.54 -4.04 -24.71
C ALA A 58 -0.08 -4.48 -24.92
N PRO A 59 0.84 -3.55 -25.22
CA PRO A 59 2.24 -3.90 -25.39
C PRO A 59 2.81 -4.50 -24.09
N PRO A 60 3.75 -5.46 -24.18
CA PRO A 60 4.42 -5.98 -22.99
C PRO A 60 5.21 -4.87 -22.31
N VAL A 61 5.25 -4.91 -20.99
CA VAL A 61 5.96 -3.95 -20.14
C VAL A 61 7.25 -4.58 -19.65
N PHE A 62 8.33 -3.81 -19.66
CA PHE A 62 9.59 -4.24 -19.07
C PHE A 62 9.54 -4.07 -17.55
N VAL A 63 9.67 -5.18 -16.83
CA VAL A 63 9.82 -5.20 -15.37
C VAL A 63 11.25 -5.62 -15.03
N PRO A 64 12.05 -4.75 -14.40
CA PRO A 64 13.42 -5.09 -14.02
C PRO A 64 13.49 -6.40 -13.20
N GLY A 65 14.38 -7.31 -13.61
CA GLY A 65 14.53 -8.65 -13.01
C GLY A 65 13.61 -9.73 -13.57
N LEU A 66 12.50 -9.36 -14.23
CA LEU A 66 11.54 -10.31 -14.84
C LEU A 66 11.48 -10.21 -16.37
N GLY A 67 12.03 -9.15 -16.97
CA GLY A 67 12.05 -8.94 -18.41
C GLY A 67 10.73 -8.39 -18.94
N LEU A 68 10.40 -8.71 -20.20
CA LEU A 68 9.15 -8.30 -20.83
C LEU A 68 8.02 -9.24 -20.44
N ILE A 69 7.04 -8.72 -19.72
CA ILE A 69 5.83 -9.45 -19.33
C ILE A 69 4.58 -8.70 -19.80
N GLY A 70 3.47 -9.41 -19.99
CA GLY A 70 2.20 -8.78 -20.34
C GLY A 70 1.72 -7.82 -19.24
N LEU A 71 1.11 -6.70 -19.61
CA LEU A 71 0.64 -5.69 -18.64
C LEU A 71 -0.27 -6.30 -17.55
N GLN A 72 -1.19 -7.18 -17.94
CA GLN A 72 -2.07 -7.88 -17.00
C GLN A 72 -1.27 -8.71 -15.99
N ALA A 73 -0.31 -9.50 -16.47
CA ALA A 73 0.56 -10.32 -15.62
C ALA A 73 1.43 -9.44 -14.69
N ALA A 74 1.89 -8.29 -15.16
CA ALA A 74 2.62 -7.33 -14.33
C ALA A 74 1.75 -6.79 -13.19
N VAL A 75 0.50 -6.41 -13.47
CA VAL A 75 -0.44 -5.95 -12.45
C VAL A 75 -0.83 -7.08 -11.50
N ASP A 76 -1.08 -8.29 -11.99
CA ASP A 76 -1.42 -9.42 -11.13
C ASP A 76 -0.29 -9.81 -10.19
N LEU A 77 0.96 -9.66 -10.63
CA LEU A 77 2.15 -9.93 -9.83
C LEU A 77 2.43 -8.80 -8.82
N LEU A 78 2.45 -7.53 -9.26
CA LEU A 78 2.83 -6.39 -8.41
C LEU A 78 1.68 -5.90 -7.53
N ALA A 79 0.45 -6.06 -8.00
CA ALA A 79 -0.77 -5.54 -7.41
C ALA A 79 -1.88 -6.61 -7.39
N PRO A 80 -1.75 -7.67 -6.57
CA PRO A 80 -2.79 -8.71 -6.44
C PRO A 80 -4.14 -8.11 -6.01
N PRO A 81 -5.27 -8.78 -6.33
CA PRO A 81 -6.60 -8.26 -6.01
C PRO A 81 -6.72 -8.07 -4.50
N LEU A 82 -7.41 -7.00 -4.09
CA LEU A 82 -7.65 -6.73 -2.68
C LEU A 82 -8.67 -7.70 -2.14
N ASP A 83 -8.41 -8.19 -0.94
CA ASP A 83 -9.37 -9.01 -0.20
C ASP A 83 -10.52 -8.12 0.29
N ALA A 84 -11.66 -8.72 0.67
CA ALA A 84 -12.81 -7.95 1.14
C ALA A 84 -12.48 -7.09 2.37
N GLU A 85 -11.70 -7.64 3.32
CA GLU A 85 -11.27 -6.93 4.53
C GLU A 85 -10.30 -5.79 4.20
N GLU A 86 -9.34 -6.03 3.30
CA GLU A 86 -8.40 -5.02 2.82
C GLU A 86 -9.13 -3.85 2.11
N GLY A 87 -10.16 -4.17 1.33
CA GLY A 87 -11.00 -3.17 0.66
C GLY A 87 -11.75 -2.27 1.65
N VAL A 88 -12.35 -2.85 2.70
CA VAL A 88 -13.02 -2.07 3.76
C VAL A 88 -12.03 -1.20 4.52
N TYR A 89 -10.84 -1.73 4.81
CA TYR A 89 -9.79 -0.98 5.49
C TYR A 89 -9.31 0.20 4.64
N LEU A 90 -9.03 -0.01 3.35
CA LEU A 90 -8.64 1.05 2.43
C LEU A 90 -9.73 2.13 2.31
N GLN A 91 -11.00 1.74 2.21
CA GLN A 91 -12.11 2.69 2.17
C GLN A 91 -12.17 3.54 3.44
N SER A 92 -11.99 2.92 4.61
CA SER A 92 -11.94 3.63 5.89
C SER A 92 -10.78 4.62 5.96
N LEU A 93 -9.62 4.27 5.39
CA LEU A 93 -8.46 5.17 5.27
C LEU A 93 -8.75 6.37 4.36
N ILE A 94 -9.41 6.16 3.21
CA ILE A 94 -9.75 7.22 2.26
C ILE A 94 -10.79 8.17 2.88
N GLU A 95 -11.80 7.65 3.57
CA GLU A 95 -12.79 8.47 4.28
C GLU A 95 -12.15 9.30 5.39
N LEU A 96 -11.25 8.71 6.17
CA LEU A 96 -10.49 9.42 7.19
C LEU A 96 -9.63 10.52 6.56
N ALA A 97 -8.89 10.21 5.49
CA ALA A 97 -8.07 11.18 4.78
C ALA A 97 -8.91 12.33 4.22
N GLY A 98 -10.06 12.02 3.61
CA GLY A 98 -11.00 13.01 3.13
C GLY A 98 -11.53 13.93 4.25
N GLY A 99 -11.90 13.34 5.38
CA GLY A 99 -12.34 14.09 6.57
C GLY A 99 -11.26 15.03 7.13
N VAL A 100 -9.99 14.58 7.15
CA VAL A 100 -8.85 15.38 7.62
C VAL A 100 -8.50 16.51 6.63
N LEU A 101 -8.54 16.22 5.33
CA LEU A 101 -8.19 17.19 4.29
C LEU A 101 -9.34 18.14 3.93
N GLY A 102 -10.56 17.87 4.41
CA GLY A 102 -11.76 18.61 4.00
C GLY A 102 -12.16 18.36 2.55
N VAL A 103 -11.76 17.21 1.98
CA VAL A 103 -12.00 16.83 0.59
C VAL A 103 -12.96 15.63 0.54
N PRO A 104 -13.97 15.62 -0.34
CA PRO A 104 -14.84 14.46 -0.49
C PRO A 104 -14.06 13.19 -0.86
N ALA A 105 -14.35 12.06 -0.21
CA ALA A 105 -13.69 10.78 -0.49
C ALA A 105 -13.77 10.39 -1.98
N ALA A 106 -14.86 10.73 -2.67
CA ALA A 106 -15.01 10.49 -4.11
C ALA A 106 -13.96 11.19 -4.98
N GLN A 107 -13.44 12.35 -4.55
CA GLN A 107 -12.36 13.05 -5.26
C GLN A 107 -11.00 12.39 -5.04
N LEU A 108 -10.81 11.77 -3.87
CA LEU A 108 -9.63 10.93 -3.58
C LEU A 108 -9.72 9.56 -4.28
N ASP A 109 -10.93 9.15 -4.69
CA ASP A 109 -11.18 7.85 -5.30
C ASP A 109 -11.05 7.82 -6.84
N ALA A 110 -10.89 8.96 -7.50
CA ALA A 110 -10.62 9.00 -8.93
C ALA A 110 -9.12 9.12 -9.19
N PRO A 111 -8.45 8.13 -9.82
CA PRO A 111 -7.06 8.28 -10.19
C PRO A 111 -6.94 9.25 -11.37
N ASP A 112 -6.14 10.30 -11.21
CA ASP A 112 -5.54 10.94 -12.37
C ASP A 112 -4.44 10.00 -12.88
N ALA A 113 -4.56 9.53 -14.13
CA ALA A 113 -3.54 8.69 -14.76
C ALA A 113 -2.16 9.37 -14.74
N SER A 114 -2.14 10.70 -14.79
CA SER A 114 -0.93 11.53 -14.68
C SER A 114 -0.23 11.37 -13.33
N LEU A 115 -1.01 11.27 -12.23
CA LEU A 115 -0.48 11.03 -10.90
C LEU A 115 0.09 9.61 -10.77
N LEU A 116 -0.56 8.61 -11.37
CA LEU A 116 -0.04 7.23 -11.35
C LEU A 116 1.29 7.11 -12.11
N PHE A 117 1.40 7.72 -13.30
CA PHE A 117 2.67 7.76 -14.03
C PHE A 117 3.75 8.52 -13.26
N GLY A 118 3.39 9.63 -12.60
CA GLY A 118 4.30 10.38 -11.73
C GLY A 118 4.83 9.54 -10.55
N LEU A 119 3.96 8.72 -9.95
CA LEU A 119 4.28 7.83 -8.83
C LEU A 119 5.35 6.80 -9.17
N PHE A 120 5.30 6.22 -10.37
CA PHE A 120 6.29 5.24 -10.83
C PHE A 120 7.56 5.88 -11.41
N ALA A 121 7.43 7.04 -12.05
CA ALA A 121 8.55 7.69 -12.72
C ALA A 121 9.48 8.45 -11.76
N ASN A 122 8.93 9.06 -10.71
CA ASN A 122 9.68 9.97 -9.82
C ASN A 122 9.49 9.64 -8.33
N PRO A 123 10.00 8.50 -7.85
CA PRO A 123 9.85 8.09 -6.45
C PRO A 123 10.48 9.09 -5.46
N GLY A 124 11.53 9.81 -5.89
CA GLY A 124 12.16 10.86 -5.09
C GLY A 124 11.25 12.06 -4.84
N ASP A 125 10.44 12.46 -5.82
CA ASP A 125 9.53 13.58 -5.68
C ASP A 125 8.34 13.19 -4.79
N GLN A 126 7.82 11.97 -4.94
CA GLN A 126 6.80 11.41 -4.05
C GLN A 126 7.25 11.34 -2.59
N THR A 127 8.52 10.95 -2.35
CA THR A 127 9.07 10.93 -1.00
C THR A 127 9.15 12.33 -0.40
N ARG A 128 9.48 13.36 -1.21
CA ARG A 128 9.50 14.76 -0.76
C ARG A 128 8.09 15.30 -0.53
N GLU A 129 7.13 14.96 -1.38
CA GLU A 129 5.72 15.33 -1.21
C GLU A 129 5.14 14.73 0.08
N LEU A 130 5.39 13.45 0.34
CA LEU A 130 4.99 12.80 1.59
C LEU A 130 5.65 13.45 2.81
N ALA A 131 6.95 13.75 2.74
CA ALA A 131 7.65 14.46 3.80
C ALA A 131 7.04 15.85 4.06
N ALA A 132 6.73 16.61 3.00
CA ALA A 132 6.11 17.91 3.10
C ALA A 132 4.69 17.83 3.67
N ALA A 133 3.90 16.82 3.28
CA ALA A 133 2.57 16.58 3.82
C ALA A 133 2.61 16.23 5.31
N LEU A 134 3.52 15.33 5.71
CA LEU A 134 3.73 14.98 7.12
C LEU A 134 4.15 16.21 7.94
N GLN A 135 5.02 17.06 7.39
CA GLN A 135 5.45 18.30 8.03
C GLN A 135 4.32 19.31 8.14
N ALA A 136 3.52 19.49 7.08
CA ALA A 136 2.37 20.40 7.07
C ALA A 136 1.33 20.01 8.14
N VAL A 137 1.10 18.71 8.33
CA VAL A 137 0.18 18.19 9.35
C VAL A 137 0.79 18.26 10.76
N ALA A 138 2.11 18.15 10.90
CA ALA A 138 2.81 18.31 12.18
C ALA A 138 2.77 19.76 12.68
N GLY A 139 2.86 20.73 11.76
CA GLY A 139 2.75 22.16 12.03
C GLY A 139 4.02 22.82 12.58
N ASP A 140 5.15 22.12 12.63
CA ASP A 140 6.43 22.59 13.14
C ASP A 140 7.61 22.31 12.19
N ALA A 141 8.51 23.30 12.06
CA ALA A 141 9.69 23.20 11.20
C ALA A 141 10.72 22.18 11.71
N GLU A 142 10.78 21.99 13.04
CA GLU A 142 11.70 21.05 13.70
C GLU A 142 11.38 19.59 13.39
N SER A 143 10.12 19.27 13.07
CA SER A 143 9.69 17.92 12.65
C SER A 143 10.08 17.57 11.22
N GLY A 144 10.61 18.50 10.42
CA GLY A 144 10.93 18.27 9.00
C GLY A 144 11.88 17.10 8.79
N ALA A 145 12.90 16.95 9.66
CA ALA A 145 13.83 15.83 9.55
C ALA A 145 13.19 14.48 9.91
N ALA A 146 12.33 14.46 10.94
CA ALA A 146 11.60 13.26 11.33
C ALA A 146 10.60 12.84 10.24
N ALA A 147 9.88 13.81 9.66
CA ALA A 147 8.93 13.59 8.59
C ALA A 147 9.58 13.01 7.33
N ALA A 148 10.71 13.57 6.90
CA ALA A 148 11.45 13.05 5.74
C ALA A 148 12.11 11.69 5.99
N ALA A 149 12.54 11.40 7.23
CA ALA A 149 13.00 10.05 7.59
C ALA A 149 11.86 9.03 7.51
N VAL A 150 10.69 9.34 8.08
CA VAL A 150 9.49 8.50 8.00
C VAL A 150 9.06 8.29 6.54
N ALA A 151 9.04 9.34 5.73
CA ALA A 151 8.70 9.24 4.31
C ALA A 151 9.67 8.33 3.54
N ALA A 152 10.97 8.46 3.79
CA ALA A 152 11.98 7.59 3.18
C ALA A 152 11.79 6.13 3.60
N ASP A 153 11.50 5.87 4.88
CA ASP A 153 11.29 4.52 5.40
C ASP A 153 9.96 3.90 4.89
N VAL A 154 8.91 4.70 4.70
CA VAL A 154 7.66 4.27 4.05
C VAL A 154 7.91 3.88 2.59
N ALA A 155 8.61 4.72 1.83
CA ALA A 155 8.97 4.40 0.44
C ALA A 155 9.82 3.13 0.35
N ASP A 156 10.74 2.94 1.30
CA ASP A 156 11.58 1.76 1.41
C ASP A 156 10.76 0.48 1.66
N ALA A 157 9.83 0.55 2.63
CA ALA A 157 8.96 -0.57 2.98
C ALA A 157 8.04 -0.97 1.82
N VAL A 158 7.45 0.00 1.11
CA VAL A 158 6.60 -0.26 -0.07
C VAL A 158 7.42 -0.91 -1.21
N ALA A 159 8.62 -0.40 -1.50
CA ALA A 159 9.51 -1.00 -2.49
C ALA A 159 9.88 -2.45 -2.10
N GLY A 160 10.16 -2.69 -0.82
CA GLY A 160 10.42 -4.02 -0.28
C GLY A 160 9.25 -4.98 -0.48
N ALA A 161 8.02 -4.55 -0.17
CA ALA A 161 6.81 -5.35 -0.36
C ALA A 161 6.57 -5.70 -1.83
N LEU A 162 6.74 -4.73 -2.73
CA LEU A 162 6.60 -4.95 -4.18
C LEU A 162 7.61 -5.96 -4.72
N ALA A 163 8.87 -5.82 -4.32
CA ALA A 163 9.94 -6.73 -4.72
C ALA A 163 9.74 -8.15 -4.16
N ALA A 164 9.30 -8.27 -2.91
CA ALA A 164 8.95 -9.55 -2.30
C ALA A 164 7.83 -10.26 -3.06
N ARG A 165 6.78 -9.53 -3.46
CA ARG A 165 5.71 -10.08 -4.31
C ARG A 165 6.20 -10.52 -5.69
N ALA A 166 7.12 -9.75 -6.27
CA ALA A 166 7.72 -10.09 -7.55
C ALA A 166 8.70 -11.27 -7.47
N GLY A 167 9.15 -11.67 -6.27
CA GLY A 167 10.19 -12.67 -6.08
C GLY A 167 11.57 -12.20 -6.55
N VAL A 168 11.80 -10.88 -6.60
CA VAL A 168 13.01 -10.25 -7.15
C VAL A 168 13.69 -9.42 -6.04
N PRO A 169 15.03 -9.30 -6.02
CA PRO A 169 15.70 -8.39 -5.10
C PRO A 169 15.22 -6.94 -5.26
N VAL A 170 15.05 -6.22 -4.16
CA VAL A 170 14.54 -4.84 -4.17
C VAL A 170 15.38 -3.93 -5.07
N ASP A 171 16.71 -4.08 -5.03
CA ASP A 171 17.63 -3.25 -5.82
C ASP A 171 17.66 -3.64 -7.31
N THR A 172 17.15 -4.82 -7.65
CA THR A 172 16.95 -5.20 -9.06
C THR A 172 15.67 -4.59 -9.59
N LEU A 173 14.58 -4.62 -8.82
CA LEU A 173 13.29 -4.05 -9.21
C LEU A 173 13.34 -2.51 -9.23
N PHE A 174 14.05 -1.92 -8.27
CA PHE A 174 14.21 -0.49 -8.10
C PHE A 174 15.70 -0.10 -8.03
N PRO A 175 16.43 -0.10 -9.17
CA PRO A 175 17.88 0.15 -9.17
C PRO A 175 18.26 1.54 -8.69
N LEU A 176 17.35 2.51 -8.80
CA LEU A 176 17.56 3.88 -8.35
C LEU A 176 17.16 4.12 -6.88
N ARG A 177 16.63 3.11 -6.17
CA ARG A 177 16.16 3.23 -4.78
C ARG A 177 17.24 3.73 -3.84
N ALA A 178 18.35 2.99 -3.74
CA ALA A 178 19.44 3.30 -2.83
C ALA A 178 20.00 4.74 -3.01
N PRO A 179 20.36 5.19 -4.23
CA PRO A 179 20.86 6.56 -4.41
C PRO A 179 19.79 7.63 -4.16
N VAL A 180 18.51 7.37 -4.48
CA VAL A 180 17.41 8.31 -4.20
C VAL A 180 17.20 8.45 -2.69
N LEU A 181 17.10 7.35 -1.95
CA LEU A 181 16.92 7.37 -0.50
C LEU A 181 18.14 7.99 0.20
N ALA A 182 19.35 7.70 -0.26
CA ALA A 182 20.56 8.34 0.25
C ALA A 182 20.51 9.86 0.05
N ARG A 183 20.05 10.34 -1.10
CA ARG A 183 19.91 11.78 -1.38
C ARG A 183 18.83 12.43 -0.52
N VAL A 184 17.68 11.79 -0.36
CA VAL A 184 16.61 12.28 0.54
C VAL A 184 17.13 12.37 1.97
N ARG A 185 17.83 11.33 2.45
CA ARG A 185 18.42 11.31 3.80
C ARG A 185 19.56 12.32 3.96
N ALA A 186 20.35 12.58 2.93
CA ALA A 186 21.41 13.59 2.97
C ALA A 186 20.88 15.04 2.95
N GLN A 187 19.67 15.26 2.44
CA GLN A 187 18.99 16.56 2.45
C GLN A 187 18.26 16.85 3.77
N LEU A 188 18.21 15.88 4.69
CA LEU A 188 17.76 16.11 6.05
C LEU A 188 18.72 17.10 6.73
N PRO A 189 18.22 18.17 7.38
CA PRO A 189 19.08 19.02 8.18
C PRO A 189 19.77 18.13 9.22
N THR A 190 21.10 18.08 9.16
CA THR A 190 21.90 17.44 10.20
C THR A 190 21.59 18.19 11.48
N PRO A 191 21.23 17.51 12.59
CA PRO A 191 21.04 18.22 13.85
C PRO A 191 22.32 19.00 14.10
N ALA A 192 22.19 20.31 14.23
CA ALA A 192 23.31 21.17 14.58
C ALA A 192 23.96 20.53 15.80
N GLN A 193 25.22 20.10 15.65
CA GLN A 193 26.02 19.80 16.81
C GLN A 193 26.08 21.10 17.59
N SER A 194 25.28 21.19 18.67
CA SER A 194 25.43 22.26 19.65
C SER A 194 26.91 22.26 20.05
N PRO A 195 27.65 23.36 19.85
CA PRO A 195 28.97 23.51 20.41
C PRO A 195 28.82 23.79 21.90
N ALA A 196 28.35 22.80 22.65
CA ALA A 196 28.35 22.83 24.10
C ALA A 196 29.59 22.07 24.56
N GLY A 197 30.62 22.82 24.98
CA GLY A 197 31.66 22.26 25.85
C GLY A 197 33.11 22.42 25.41
N SER A 198 33.52 23.55 24.83
CA SER A 198 34.86 24.07 25.18
C SER A 198 34.78 24.67 26.58
N MET A 199 34.83 23.82 27.61
CA MET A 199 35.18 24.23 28.96
C MET A 199 36.05 23.16 29.60
N MET A 200 37.31 23.55 29.76
CA MET A 200 38.27 23.08 30.76
C MET A 200 38.64 21.59 30.75
N SER A 201 39.78 21.32 30.13
CA SER A 201 40.66 20.24 30.53
C SER A 201 41.05 20.43 32.01
N PHE A 202 40.46 19.63 32.88
CA PHE A 202 41.06 19.28 34.16
C PHE A 202 41.51 17.82 34.02
N GLU A 203 42.81 17.60 34.17
CA GLU A 203 43.40 16.27 34.34
C GLU A 203 42.77 15.60 35.56
N GLU A 204 42.23 14.40 35.40
CA GLU A 204 42.38 13.37 36.43
C GLU A 204 42.34 11.98 35.77
N ALA A 205 43.43 11.25 35.96
CA ALA A 205 43.64 9.90 35.50
C ALA A 205 42.96 8.90 36.45
N ALA A 206 42.32 7.86 35.90
CA ALA A 206 42.31 6.53 36.52
C ALA A 206 41.88 5.45 35.51
N ASP A 207 42.64 4.36 35.57
CA ASP A 207 42.57 3.09 34.83
C ASP A 207 41.19 2.45 34.70
N GLY A 208 41.02 1.64 33.64
CA GLY A 208 39.88 0.72 33.54
C GLY A 208 39.75 -0.04 32.23
N ASN A 209 40.74 -0.88 31.92
CA ASN A 209 40.75 -1.89 30.87
C ASN A 209 39.53 -2.86 30.96
N VAL A 210 38.67 -2.97 29.93
CA VAL A 210 37.96 -4.22 29.57
C VAL A 210 37.68 -4.28 28.06
N GLU A 211 38.24 -5.31 27.46
CA GLU A 211 38.08 -5.87 26.12
C GLU A 211 36.79 -6.71 25.99
N SER A 212 36.18 -6.76 24.79
CA SER A 212 35.11 -7.67 24.29
C SER A 212 33.96 -6.87 23.67
N GLY A 213 33.43 -7.13 22.48
CA GLY A 213 33.60 -8.22 21.55
C GLY A 213 32.73 -7.91 20.32
N ALA A 214 33.07 -8.53 19.20
CA ALA A 214 32.37 -8.42 17.92
C ALA A 214 30.95 -9.03 17.97
N ASP A 215 30.19 -8.71 16.92
CA ASP A 215 28.96 -9.35 16.44
C ASP A 215 27.61 -8.94 17.09
N ALA A 216 26.85 -8.11 16.36
CA ALA A 216 25.38 -8.24 16.26
C ALA A 216 24.74 -7.23 15.25
N ARG A 217 24.57 -7.65 14.00
CA ARG A 217 23.44 -7.29 13.13
C ARG A 217 23.11 -8.52 12.27
N PRO A 218 21.86 -8.75 11.82
CA PRO A 218 20.70 -7.86 11.91
C PRO A 218 19.42 -8.53 12.49
N ALA A 219 18.70 -7.80 13.34
CA ALA A 219 17.30 -8.06 13.64
C ALA A 219 16.42 -7.40 12.58
N ALA A 220 16.23 -8.06 11.44
CA ALA A 220 15.31 -7.64 10.37
C ALA A 220 14.53 -8.80 9.73
N ALA A 221 14.50 -9.98 10.37
CA ALA A 221 13.87 -11.18 9.82
C ALA A 221 12.65 -11.72 10.62
N ALA A 222 12.22 -11.04 11.70
CA ALA A 222 11.19 -11.59 12.59
C ALA A 222 9.76 -11.05 12.37
N ALA A 223 9.54 -10.06 11.50
CA ALA A 223 8.21 -9.47 11.29
C ALA A 223 7.37 -10.17 10.20
N ALA A 224 7.97 -11.00 9.35
CA ALA A 224 7.26 -11.69 8.27
C ALA A 224 6.68 -13.08 8.66
N ALA A 225 7.04 -13.62 9.83
CA ALA A 225 6.55 -14.92 10.30
C ALA A 225 5.28 -14.84 11.16
N ALA A 226 4.90 -13.65 11.66
CA ALA A 226 3.75 -13.48 12.54
C ALA A 226 2.40 -13.34 11.79
N ALA A 227 2.41 -13.01 10.50
CA ALA A 227 1.19 -12.89 9.70
C ALA A 227 0.67 -14.24 9.14
N ALA A 228 1.48 -15.31 9.19
CA ALA A 228 1.09 -16.64 8.71
C ALA A 228 0.70 -17.64 9.83
N ALA A 229 0.88 -17.28 11.11
CA ALA A 229 0.62 -18.18 12.24
C ALA A 229 -0.74 -17.99 12.92
N GLY A 230 -1.58 -17.07 12.45
CA GLY A 230 -2.90 -16.75 13.04
C GLY A 230 -4.10 -17.54 12.49
N ALA A 231 -3.92 -18.32 11.43
CA ALA A 231 -5.01 -19.07 10.78
C ALA A 231 -4.77 -20.58 10.92
N GLY A 232 -4.89 -21.14 12.14
CA GLY A 232 -4.64 -22.58 12.28
C GLY A 232 -4.65 -23.19 13.67
N GLN A 233 -5.50 -22.75 14.61
CA GLN A 233 -5.73 -23.50 15.85
C GLN A 233 -7.22 -23.59 16.16
N ARG A 234 -7.87 -24.63 15.61
CA ARG A 234 -9.15 -25.15 16.12
C ARG A 234 -8.85 -26.07 17.31
N PRO A 235 -9.50 -25.90 18.47
CA PRO A 235 -9.39 -26.85 19.56
C PRO A 235 -10.10 -28.16 19.21
N GLN A 236 -9.35 -29.26 19.24
CA GLN A 236 -9.90 -30.62 19.24
C GLN A 236 -10.60 -30.87 20.59
N GLY A 237 -11.94 -30.95 20.54
CA GLY A 237 -12.78 -31.42 21.63
C GLY A 237 -13.26 -32.85 21.35
N ARG A 238 -12.99 -33.72 22.31
CA ARG A 238 -13.23 -35.18 22.33
C ARG A 238 -14.69 -35.61 22.15
N GLU A 239 -14.81 -36.73 21.43
CA GLU A 239 -15.56 -37.95 21.77
C GLU A 239 -16.81 -37.81 22.65
N GLN A 240 -17.99 -38.01 22.05
CA GLN A 240 -19.00 -38.91 22.64
C GLN A 240 -19.58 -39.83 21.58
N GLN A 241 -19.33 -41.12 21.81
CA GLN A 241 -20.00 -42.27 21.19
C GLN A 241 -21.50 -42.22 21.49
N GLY A 242 -22.31 -42.57 20.49
CA GLY A 242 -23.76 -42.64 20.63
C GLY A 242 -24.37 -43.34 19.42
N GLU A 243 -24.27 -44.66 19.44
CA GLU A 243 -24.84 -45.64 18.52
C GLU A 243 -26.38 -45.53 18.45
N ALA A 244 -26.97 -45.36 17.25
CA ALA A 244 -28.38 -45.66 17.01
C ALA A 244 -28.67 -45.95 15.53
N LYS A 245 -28.84 -47.25 15.24
CA LYS A 245 -29.65 -47.84 14.16
C LYS A 245 -30.89 -47.01 13.80
N GLY A 246 -31.15 -46.80 12.50
CA GLY A 246 -32.45 -46.30 12.04
C GLY A 246 -32.56 -46.07 10.53
N GLN A 247 -33.02 -47.12 9.84
CA GLN A 247 -33.57 -47.26 8.48
C GLN A 247 -33.84 -46.04 7.55
N PRO A 248 -33.82 -46.28 6.22
CA PRO A 248 -34.09 -45.29 5.19
C PRO A 248 -35.60 -45.05 5.02
N ARG A 249 -36.00 -43.78 4.89
CA ARG A 249 -37.31 -43.41 4.34
C ARG A 249 -37.12 -42.61 3.06
N GLN A 250 -37.47 -43.27 1.95
CA GLN A 250 -37.94 -42.63 0.74
C GLN A 250 -39.16 -41.75 1.06
N VAL A 251 -39.13 -40.48 0.64
CA VAL A 251 -40.30 -39.65 0.31
C VAL A 251 -39.79 -38.65 -0.74
N ALA A 252 -39.98 -38.95 -2.01
CA ALA A 252 -41.10 -38.51 -2.85
C ALA A 252 -40.97 -37.06 -3.33
N MET A 253 -41.04 -36.97 -4.67
CA MET A 253 -41.28 -35.82 -5.51
C MET A 253 -42.05 -34.67 -4.85
N ARG A 254 -41.64 -33.43 -5.17
CA ARG A 254 -42.59 -32.43 -5.64
C ARG A 254 -41.91 -31.38 -6.49
N GLU A 255 -42.29 -31.39 -7.76
CA GLU A 255 -42.20 -30.28 -8.68
C GLU A 255 -42.90 -29.05 -8.09
N LEU A 256 -42.29 -27.88 -8.25
CA LEU A 256 -42.97 -26.59 -8.29
C LEU A 256 -42.37 -25.78 -9.44
N SER A 257 -42.96 -25.96 -10.62
CA SER A 257 -43.18 -24.92 -11.61
C SER A 257 -44.03 -23.77 -11.05
N VAL A 258 -44.10 -22.64 -11.78
CA VAL A 258 -44.96 -21.42 -11.64
C VAL A 258 -44.13 -20.19 -11.18
N THR A 259 -44.10 -19.00 -11.79
CA THR A 259 -44.72 -18.31 -12.96
C THR A 259 -43.94 -16.98 -13.13
N SER A 260 -43.62 -16.53 -14.34
CA SER A 260 -44.36 -15.52 -15.15
C SER A 260 -44.66 -14.18 -14.45
N SER A 261 -43.94 -13.12 -14.87
CA SER A 261 -44.29 -11.68 -14.95
C SER A 261 -43.18 -11.07 -15.83
N MET A 262 -43.33 -10.66 -17.09
CA MET A 262 -44.34 -9.84 -17.78
C MET A 262 -44.62 -8.51 -17.07
N GLU A 263 -44.27 -7.42 -17.77
CA GLU A 263 -44.52 -5.98 -17.58
C GLU A 263 -43.20 -5.19 -17.60
N GLU A 264 -42.99 -4.10 -18.36
CA GLU A 264 -43.83 -3.36 -19.29
C GLU A 264 -42.88 -2.41 -20.05
N THR A 265 -42.90 -2.41 -21.38
CA THR A 265 -42.18 -1.45 -22.22
C THR A 265 -43.06 -0.23 -22.44
N GLU A 266 -42.73 0.89 -21.80
CA GLU A 266 -43.32 2.19 -22.11
C GLU A 266 -42.46 2.90 -23.18
N VAL A 267 -42.98 2.96 -24.39
CA VAL A 267 -42.45 3.76 -25.51
C VAL A 267 -43.10 5.14 -25.44
N VAL A 268 -42.32 6.15 -25.04
CA VAL A 268 -42.76 7.56 -25.10
C VAL A 268 -42.42 8.12 -26.47
N GLU A 269 -43.46 8.27 -27.29
CA GLU A 269 -43.44 8.95 -28.59
C GLU A 269 -43.48 10.48 -28.38
N VAL A 270 -42.45 11.19 -28.83
CA VAL A 270 -42.38 12.66 -28.79
C VAL A 270 -42.80 13.22 -30.16
N PRO A 271 -43.89 14.01 -30.27
CA PRO A 271 -44.30 14.60 -31.54
C PRO A 271 -43.46 15.85 -31.87
N ALA A 272 -42.88 15.85 -33.07
CA ALA A 272 -42.26 17.00 -33.70
C ALA A 272 -43.30 18.11 -33.96
N ARG A 273 -43.04 19.32 -33.44
CA ARG A 273 -43.72 20.53 -33.88
C ARG A 273 -42.95 21.19 -35.03
N ARG A 274 -43.74 21.61 -36.01
CA ARG A 274 -43.41 22.40 -37.20
C ARG A 274 -42.77 23.74 -36.86
#